data_AF-A0A925C8Q9-F1
#
_entry.id   AF-A0A925C8Q9-F1
#
_cell.length_a   1.000
_cell.length_b   1.000
_cell.length_c   1.000
_cell.angle_alpha   90.00
_cell.angle_beta   90.00
_cell.angle_gamma   90.00
#
_symmetry.space_group_name_H-M   'P 1'
#
loop_
_entity.id
_entity.type
_entity.pdbx_description
1 polymer ?
#
loop_
_entity_poly.entity_id
_entity_poly.type
_entity_poly.pdbx_seq_one_letter_code
_entity_poly.pdbx_strand_id
1 'polypeptide(L)' 'MENRDMIRMANQIAAFFEAYPRSEALDGIAAHIRNYWTPRMRTKLTEYIEGGAEGLNPLVTAAIAPKAKAKS' A
#
# COMPACT_ATOMS: atom_id res chain seq x y z
N MET A 1 -15.20 -4.83 -5.83
CA MET A 1 -14.11 -3.92 -6.23
C MET A 1 -13.21 -4.68 -7.17
N GLU A 2 -13.07 -4.20 -8.40
CA GLU A 2 -12.16 -4.75 -9.40
C GLU A 2 -10.70 -4.42 -9.06
N ASN A 3 -9.75 -5.25 -9.52
CA ASN A 3 -8.32 -5.03 -9.23
C ASN A 3 -7.85 -3.67 -9.71
N ARG A 4 -8.32 -3.25 -10.90
CA ARG A 4 -7.97 -1.96 -11.51
C ARG A 4 -8.37 -0.76 -10.64
N ASP A 5 -9.55 -0.81 -10.01
CA ASP A 5 -9.98 0.25 -9.09
C ASP A 5 -9.14 0.28 -7.83
N MET A 6 -8.86 -0.89 -7.26
CA MET A 6 -8.00 -1.03 -6.08
C MET A 6 -6.62 -0.43 -6.32
N ILE A 7 -5.99 -0.77 -7.46
CA ILE A 7 -4.69 -0.24 -7.87
C ILE A 7 -4.75 1.29 -8.01
N ARG A 8 -5.78 1.81 -8.69
CA ARG A 8 -5.96 3.25 -8.86
C ARG A 8 -6.05 3.96 -7.51
N MET A 9 -6.87 3.46 -6.57
CA MET A 9 -7.00 4.08 -5.25
C MET A 9 -5.72 3.99 -4.44
N ALA A 10 -5.03 2.83 -4.46
CA ALA A 10 -3.75 2.67 -3.79
C ALA A 10 -2.71 3.67 -4.33
N ASN A 11 -2.66 3.87 -5.65
CA ASN A 11 -1.75 4.82 -6.28
C ASN A 11 -2.12 6.28 -5.97
N GLN A 12 -3.41 6.60 -5.85
CA GLN A 12 -3.86 7.93 -5.42
C GLN A 12 -3.42 8.23 -3.98
N ILE A 13 -3.49 7.24 -3.08
CA ILE A 13 -2.97 7.38 -1.72
C ILE A 13 -1.46 7.60 -1.76
N ALA A 14 -0.72 6.81 -2.55
CA ALA A 14 0.74 6.98 -2.68
C ALA A 14 1.11 8.37 -3.24
N ALA A 15 0.43 8.86 -4.27
CA ALA A 15 0.66 10.17 -4.85
C ALA A 15 0.49 11.31 -3.83
N PHE A 16 -0.46 11.19 -2.89
CA PHE A 16 -0.58 12.14 -1.78
C PHE A 16 0.65 12.12 -0.87
N PHE A 17 1.17 10.93 -0.58
CA PHE A 17 2.32 10.75 0.31
C PHE A 17 3.68 10.96 -0.38
N GLU A 18 3.74 11.15 -1.70
CA GLU A 18 5.00 11.41 -2.43
C GLU A 18 5.70 12.71 -2.02
N ALA A 19 4.95 13.68 -1.49
CA ALA A 19 5.50 14.93 -0.97
C ALA A 19 6.21 14.78 0.40
N TYR A 20 6.05 13.63 1.06
CA TYR A 20 6.58 13.38 2.40
C TYR A 20 7.90 12.61 2.36
N PRO A 21 8.74 12.70 3.41
CA PRO A 21 9.89 11.83 3.57
C PRO A 21 9.50 10.35 3.44
N ARG A 22 10.34 9.55 2.79
CA ARG A 22 10.02 8.14 2.45
C ARG A 22 9.53 7.33 3.65
N SER A 23 10.16 7.46 4.82
CA SER A 23 9.73 6.73 6.03
C SER A 23 8.30 7.09 6.43
N GLU A 24 7.98 8.39 6.41
CA GLU A 24 6.68 8.94 6.79
C GLU A 24 5.61 8.57 5.75
N ALA A 25 5.97 8.61 4.47
CA ALA A 25 5.12 8.16 3.37
C ALA A 25 4.73 6.68 3.53
N LEU A 26 5.69 5.80 3.82
CA LEU A 26 5.42 4.36 4.00
C LEU A 26 4.49 4.10 5.19
N ASP A 27 4.73 4.76 6.32
CA ASP A 27 3.87 4.63 7.50
C ASP A 27 2.48 5.20 7.27
N GLY A 28 2.38 6.36 6.61
CA GLY A 28 1.13 7.01 6.24
C GLY A 28 0.28 6.17 5.29
N ILE A 29 0.88 5.62 4.22
CA ILE A 29 0.18 4.74 3.26
C ILE A 29 -0.35 3.49 3.98
N ALA A 30 0.51 2.81 4.75
CA ALA A 30 0.11 1.60 5.48
C ALA A 30 -1.00 1.89 6.49
N ALA A 31 -0.93 3.03 7.19
CA ALA A 31 -1.95 3.45 8.14
C ALA A 31 -3.27 3.80 7.46
N HIS A 32 -3.24 4.53 6.35
CA HIS A 32 -4.44 4.88 5.60
C HIS A 32 -5.16 3.62 5.10
N ILE A 33 -4.44 2.70 4.47
CA ILE A 33 -5.02 1.44 4.00
C ILE A 33 -5.60 0.64 5.17
N ARG A 34 -4.90 0.56 6.31
CA ARG A 34 -5.39 -0.16 7.50
C ARG A 34 -6.67 0.42 8.09
N ASN A 35 -6.77 1.75 8.15
CA ASN A 35 -7.85 2.45 8.84
C ASN A 35 -9.10 2.58 7.98
N TYR A 36 -8.93 2.75 6.66
CA TYR A 36 -10.04 3.04 5.74
C TYR A 36 -10.45 1.86 4.88
N TRP A 37 -9.59 0.85 4.68
CA TRP A 37 -9.94 -0.31 3.84
C TRP A 37 -10.44 -1.47 4.69
N THR A 38 -11.45 -2.16 4.17
CA THR A 38 -11.98 -3.38 4.80
C THR A 38 -10.91 -4.49 4.85
N PRO A 39 -10.99 -5.44 5.80
CA PRO A 39 -10.07 -6.58 5.85
C PRO A 39 -9.93 -7.31 4.51
N ARG A 40 -11.05 -7.54 3.81
CA ARG A 40 -11.07 -8.20 2.49
C ARG A 40 -10.28 -7.44 1.43
N MET A 41 -10.38 -6.10 1.40
CA MET A 41 -9.62 -5.27 0.46
C MET A 41 -8.11 -5.33 0.75
N ARG A 42 -7.73 -5.41 2.04
CA ARG A 42 -6.33 -5.53 2.44
C ARG A 42 -5.74 -6.87 2.03
N THR A 43 -6.45 -7.98 2.27
CA THR A 43 -6.04 -9.31 1.80
C THR A 43 -5.86 -9.31 0.29
N LYS A 44 -6.83 -8.77 -0.45
CA LYS A 44 -6.77 -8.68 -1.92
C LYS A 44 -5.58 -7.86 -2.42
N LEU A 45 -5.22 -6.78 -1.73
CA LEU A 45 -4.05 -5.97 -2.07
C LEU A 45 -2.75 -6.76 -1.83
N THR A 46 -2.65 -7.48 -0.71
CA THR A 46 -1.49 -8.33 -0.42
C THR A 46 -1.34 -9.44 -1.46
N GLU A 47 -2.42 -10.17 -1.78
CA GLU A 47 -2.41 -11.20 -2.83
C GLU A 47 -1.97 -10.64 -4.20
N TYR A 48 -2.45 -9.43 -4.54
CA TYR A 48 -2.05 -8.77 -5.78
C TYR A 48 -0.56 -8.39 -5.79
N ILE A 49 -0.02 -7.97 -4.65
CA ILE A 49 1.41 -7.67 -4.51
C ILE A 49 2.25 -8.94 -4.66
N GLU A 50 1.84 -10.05 -4.04
CA GLU A 50 2.52 -11.34 -4.15
C GLU A 50 2.49 -11.89 -5.59
N GLY A 51 1.45 -11.57 -6.37
CA GLY A 51 1.34 -11.93 -7.78
C GLY A 51 2.17 -11.08 -8.75
N GLY A 52 2.90 -10.07 -8.28
CA GLY A 52 3.80 -9.25 -9.11
C GLY A 52 3.56 -7.73 -9.05
N ALA A 53 2.51 -7.27 -8.36
CA ALA A 53 2.25 -5.85 -8.09
C ALA A 53 2.20 -4.94 -9.34
N GLU A 54 1.85 -5.46 -10.51
CA GLU A 54 1.89 -4.69 -11.76
C GLU A 54 0.99 -3.45 -11.69
N GLY A 55 1.54 -2.30 -12.07
CA GLY A 55 0.82 -1.02 -12.06
C GLY A 55 0.61 -0.40 -10.67
N LEU A 56 1.09 -1.00 -9.58
CA LEU A 56 1.12 -0.35 -8.26
C LEU A 56 2.33 0.58 -8.13
N ASN A 57 2.13 1.70 -7.45
CA ASN A 57 3.21 2.59 -7.08
C ASN A 57 4.18 1.86 -6.12
N PRO A 58 5.52 1.97 -6.33
CA PRO A 58 6.52 1.31 -5.48
C PRO A 58 6.39 1.63 -3.98
N LEU A 59 5.86 2.81 -3.62
CA LEU A 59 5.59 3.17 -2.23
C LEU A 59 4.49 2.32 -1.61
N VAL A 60 3.45 1.94 -2.37
CA VAL A 60 2.40 1.03 -1.88
C VAL A 60 2.99 -0.34 -1.60
N THR A 61 3.73 -0.88 -2.56
CA THR A 61 4.36 -2.19 -2.42
C THR A 61 5.31 -2.22 -1.23
N ALA A 62 6.13 -1.19 -1.06
CA ALA A 62 7.05 -1.08 0.08
C ALA A 62 6.32 -0.84 1.42
N ALA A 63 5.17 -0.17 1.43
CA ALA A 63 4.40 0.10 2.65
C ALA A 63 3.66 -1.15 3.16
N ILE A 64 3.21 -2.02 2.24
CA ILE A 64 2.42 -3.21 2.54
C ILE A 64 3.29 -4.47 2.64
N ALA A 65 4.42 -4.53 1.93
CA ALA A 65 5.38 -5.61 2.08
C ALA A 65 5.75 -5.76 3.56
N PRO A 66 5.90 -7.00 4.06
CA PRO A 66 6.24 -7.24 5.45
C PRO A 66 7.51 -6.44 5.78
N LYS A 67 7.37 -5.43 6.63
CA LYS A 67 8.52 -4.76 7.23
C LYS A 67 9.27 -5.87 7.96
N ALA A 68 10.44 -6.26 7.45
CA ALA A 68 11.40 -7.03 8.22
C ALA A 68 11.53 -6.29 9.54
N LYS A 69 10.98 -6.87 10.62
CA LYS A 69 10.82 -6.18 11.89
C LYS A 69 12.16 -5.57 12.24
N ALA A 70 12.25 -4.23 12.28
CA ALA A 70 13.33 -3.58 12.99
C ALA A 70 13.14 -4.04 14.44
N LYS A 71 13.96 -5.01 14.87
CA LYS A 71 14.10 -5.38 16.27
C LYS A 71 14.41 -4.08 17.01
N SER A 72 13.45 -3.59 17.80
CA SER A 72 13.77 -2.75 18.95
C SER A 72 14.12 -3.64 20.12
#